data_AF-A0A6L8GIW1-F1
#
_entry.id   AF-A0A6L8GIW1-F1
#
_cell.length_a   1.000
_cell.length_b   1.000
_cell.length_c   1.000
_cell.angle_alpha   90.00
_cell.angle_beta   90.00
_cell.angle_gamma   90.00
#
_symmetry.space_group_name_H-M   'P 1'
#
loop_
_entity.id
_entity.type
_entity.pdbx_description
1 polymer ?
#
loop_
_entity_poly.entity_id
_entity_poly.type
_entity_poly.pdbx_seq_one_letter_code
_entity_poly.pdbx_strand_id
1 'polypeptide(L)'
;MLWSASSRLAGILAVLLLAGQTLPALAGETAAERRVVIFTPALDDERLAPTREALEFWNSTLAQLRLSPRLVEAAVVVESPLTRSLENHAQRLWRQAGRISAGETGPRAPRELHDEEGDIFILLSQQHLMSFAWPVDETERYFVAIGTRSEDRVKQAVPMHNVIAHELGHALGLTHNNQPAALMCSPCRSALIKEYPHRFLPLTALDYARLQELYGGP
;
A
#
# COMPACT_ATOMS: atom_id res chain seq x y z
N MET A 1 34.09 16.98 -81.97
CA MET A 1 34.24 18.33 -81.39
C MET A 1 33.67 18.32 -79.99
N LEU A 2 34.49 18.75 -79.02
CA LEU A 2 34.17 19.41 -77.73
C LEU A 2 33.50 18.61 -76.58
N TRP A 3 34.34 18.40 -75.57
CA TRP A 3 34.14 18.22 -74.12
C TRP A 3 32.76 18.50 -73.48
N SER A 4 32.40 17.69 -72.48
CA SER A 4 32.26 18.15 -71.09
C SER A 4 32.06 16.96 -70.14
N ALA A 5 32.94 16.86 -69.13
CA ALA A 5 32.83 15.95 -68.00
C ALA A 5 31.96 16.57 -66.90
N SER A 6 31.19 15.76 -66.18
CA SER A 6 30.66 16.15 -64.86
C SER A 6 30.38 14.92 -64.01
N SER A 7 31.24 14.76 -63.01
CA SER A 7 31.23 13.80 -61.91
C SER A 7 30.02 14.02 -60.99
N ARG A 8 29.42 12.95 -60.47
CA ARG A 8 28.64 13.00 -59.22
C ARG A 8 29.02 11.84 -58.31
N LEU A 9 29.20 12.22 -57.04
CA LEU A 9 29.85 11.51 -55.96
C LEU A 9 29.06 10.29 -55.49
N ALA A 10 29.78 9.19 -55.24
CA ALA A 10 29.30 8.06 -54.47
C ALA A 10 29.41 8.38 -52.97
N GLY A 11 28.27 8.43 -52.28
CA GLY A 11 28.23 8.53 -50.82
C GLY A 11 28.52 7.17 -50.20
N ILE A 12 29.63 7.05 -49.47
CA ILE A 12 29.94 5.89 -48.62
C ILE A 12 29.20 6.09 -47.29
N LEU A 13 28.25 5.21 -47.00
CA LEU A 13 27.57 5.14 -45.71
C LEU A 13 28.50 4.39 -44.73
N ALA A 14 29.17 5.12 -43.84
CA ALA A 14 29.95 4.51 -42.77
C ALA A 14 29.02 4.04 -41.64
N VAL A 15 28.86 2.72 -41.51
CA VAL A 15 28.18 2.11 -40.36
C VAL A 15 29.19 1.97 -39.22
N LEU A 16 29.07 2.83 -38.22
CA LEU A 16 29.79 2.71 -36.94
C LEU A 16 29.10 1.64 -36.08
N LEU A 17 29.67 0.43 -36.05
CA LEU A 17 29.34 -0.59 -35.06
C LEU A 17 29.94 -0.17 -33.71
N LEU A 18 29.13 0.46 -32.84
CA LEU A 18 29.46 0.52 -31.42
C LEU A 18 29.24 -0.87 -30.82
N ALA A 19 30.34 -1.56 -30.54
CA ALA A 19 30.35 -2.71 -29.64
C ALA A 19 29.98 -2.22 -28.24
N GLY A 20 28.69 -2.34 -27.88
CA GLY A 20 28.20 -2.08 -26.54
C GLY A 20 28.78 -3.11 -25.58
N GLN A 21 29.75 -2.70 -24.76
CA GLN A 21 30.21 -3.51 -23.65
C GLN A 21 29.10 -3.50 -22.58
N THR A 22 28.44 -4.63 -22.39
CA THR A 22 27.48 -4.83 -21.29
C THR A 22 28.26 -4.83 -19.98
N LEU A 23 28.22 -3.72 -19.25
CA LEU A 23 28.56 -3.71 -17.83
C LEU A 23 27.60 -4.68 -17.13
N PRO A 24 28.09 -5.57 -16.24
CA PRO A 24 27.18 -6.38 -15.44
C PRO A 24 26.36 -5.43 -14.59
N ALA A 25 25.04 -5.44 -14.79
CA ALA A 25 24.12 -4.81 -13.86
C ALA A 25 24.39 -5.48 -12.51
N LEU A 26 24.81 -4.68 -11.53
CA LEU A 26 24.65 -5.05 -10.13
C LEU A 26 23.16 -5.34 -9.96
N ALA A 27 22.80 -6.62 -9.86
CA ALA A 27 21.48 -7.04 -9.45
C ALA A 27 21.30 -6.55 -8.01
N GLY A 28 20.93 -5.29 -7.83
CA GLY A 28 20.16 -4.90 -6.67
C GLY A 28 18.88 -5.72 -6.77
N GLU A 29 18.59 -6.51 -5.74
CA GLU A 29 17.27 -7.14 -5.61
C GLU A 29 16.23 -6.06 -5.90
N THR A 30 15.51 -6.22 -7.00
CA THR A 30 14.43 -5.32 -7.35
C THR A 30 13.42 -5.43 -6.22
N ALA A 31 13.26 -4.35 -5.47
CA ALA A 31 12.26 -4.26 -4.42
C ALA A 31 10.95 -4.86 -4.92
N ALA A 32 10.41 -5.86 -4.20
CA ALA A 32 9.15 -6.50 -4.58
C ALA A 32 8.04 -5.47 -4.49
N GLU A 33 7.64 -4.91 -5.64
CA GLU A 33 6.61 -3.88 -5.68
C GLU A 33 5.27 -4.48 -5.28
N ARG A 34 4.62 -3.83 -4.31
CA ARG A 34 3.29 -4.14 -3.83
C ARG A 34 2.34 -3.08 -4.36
N ARG A 35 1.51 -3.46 -5.32
CA ARG A 35 0.57 -2.58 -6.02
C ARG A 35 -0.61 -2.25 -5.13
N VAL A 36 -0.75 -0.98 -4.79
CA VAL A 36 -1.84 -0.43 -3.99
C VAL A 36 -2.87 0.21 -4.90
N VAL A 37 -4.11 -0.30 -4.86
CA VAL A 37 -5.25 0.24 -5.60
C VAL A 37 -6.21 0.88 -4.60
N ILE A 38 -6.50 2.17 -4.78
CA ILE A 38 -7.33 2.95 -3.86
C ILE A 38 -8.69 3.21 -4.51
N PHE A 39 -9.76 2.66 -3.93
CA PHE A 39 -11.14 2.96 -4.29
C PHE A 39 -11.66 4.11 -3.42
N THR A 40 -12.10 5.18 -4.04
CA THR A 40 -12.53 6.41 -3.36
C THR A 40 -13.85 6.93 -3.93
N PRO A 41 -14.75 7.52 -3.11
CA PRO A 41 -15.97 8.14 -3.63
C PRO A 41 -15.67 9.38 -4.50
N ALA A 42 -14.60 10.11 -4.22
CA ALA A 42 -14.25 11.34 -4.93
C ALA A 42 -12.73 11.61 -4.91
N LEU A 43 -12.25 12.44 -5.85
CA LEU A 43 -10.83 12.84 -5.93
C LEU A 43 -10.42 13.82 -4.83
N ASP A 44 -11.38 14.49 -4.20
CA ASP A 44 -11.19 15.42 -3.08
C ASP A 44 -11.50 14.77 -1.73
N ASP A 45 -11.64 13.44 -1.67
CA ASP A 45 -11.79 12.72 -0.41
C ASP A 45 -10.60 13.03 0.51
N GLU A 46 -10.91 13.59 1.69
CA GLU A 46 -9.93 14.05 2.68
C GLU A 46 -8.97 12.94 3.16
N ARG A 47 -9.33 11.66 2.94
CA ARG A 47 -8.52 10.50 3.36
C ARG A 47 -7.45 10.13 2.33
N LEU A 48 -7.46 10.69 1.12
CA LEU A 48 -6.43 10.43 0.11
C LEU A 48 -5.04 10.92 0.55
N ALA A 49 -4.96 12.16 1.04
CA ALA A 49 -3.70 12.72 1.55
C ALA A 49 -3.07 11.87 2.68
N PRO A 50 -3.78 11.54 3.77
CA PRO A 50 -3.22 10.69 4.82
C PRO A 50 -2.97 9.25 4.36
N THR A 51 -3.64 8.75 3.31
CA THR A 51 -3.29 7.45 2.70
C THR A 51 -1.90 7.51 2.07
N ARG A 52 -1.63 8.52 1.26
CA ARG A 52 -0.31 8.72 0.64
C ARG A 52 0.80 8.90 1.66
N GLU A 53 0.55 9.69 2.69
CA GLU A 53 1.51 9.85 3.79
C GLU A 53 1.81 8.52 4.50
N ALA A 54 0.81 7.65 4.68
CA ALA A 54 1.01 6.33 5.28
C ALA A 54 1.82 5.40 4.36
N LEU A 55 1.61 5.47 3.03
CA LEU A 55 2.44 4.76 2.05
C LEU A 55 3.90 5.25 2.10
N GLU A 56 4.11 6.57 2.17
CA GLU A 56 5.44 7.18 2.29
C GLU A 56 6.13 6.79 3.60
N PHE A 57 5.40 6.78 4.71
CA PHE A 57 5.89 6.31 6.00
C PHE A 57 6.40 4.87 5.90
N TRP A 58 5.57 3.95 5.38
CA TRP A 58 5.95 2.54 5.25
C TRP A 58 7.12 2.35 4.29
N ASN A 59 7.12 3.00 3.14
CA ASN A 59 8.25 2.94 2.20
C ASN A 59 9.55 3.46 2.84
N SER A 60 9.48 4.54 3.63
CA SER A 60 10.63 5.07 4.36
C SER A 60 11.13 4.10 5.42
N THR A 61 10.22 3.47 6.17
CA THR A 61 10.56 2.46 7.17
C THR A 61 11.19 1.23 6.54
N LEU A 62 10.59 0.67 5.49
CA LEU A 62 11.11 -0.50 4.79
C LEU A 62 12.49 -0.22 4.18
N ALA A 63 12.68 0.96 3.57
CA ALA A 63 13.97 1.38 3.03
C ALA A 63 15.04 1.56 4.13
N GLN A 64 14.71 2.16 5.27
CA GLN A 64 15.62 2.30 6.41
C GLN A 64 16.07 0.93 6.95
N LEU A 65 15.16 -0.04 6.95
CA LEU A 65 15.43 -1.42 7.36
C LEU A 65 16.09 -2.26 6.26
N ARG A 66 16.26 -1.70 5.05
CA ARG A 66 16.76 -2.37 3.84
C ARG A 66 15.94 -3.61 3.46
N LEU A 67 14.63 -3.52 3.62
CA LEU A 67 13.69 -4.59 3.27
C LEU A 67 13.18 -4.41 1.85
N SER A 68 12.96 -5.54 1.18
CA SER A 68 12.62 -5.59 -0.25
C SER A 68 11.25 -5.02 -0.62
N PRO A 69 10.15 -5.16 0.15
CA PRO A 69 8.85 -4.66 -0.29
C PRO A 69 8.81 -3.14 -0.49
N ARG A 70 8.13 -2.69 -1.54
CA ARG A 70 7.83 -1.27 -1.77
C ARG A 70 6.36 -1.10 -2.13
N LEU A 71 5.64 -0.28 -1.36
CA LEU A 71 4.24 0.04 -1.64
C LEU A 71 4.15 1.08 -2.76
N VAL A 72 3.42 0.76 -3.82
CA VAL A 72 3.27 1.63 -4.99
C VAL A 72 1.79 1.96 -5.21
N GLU A 73 1.42 3.24 -5.15
CA GLU A 73 0.08 3.68 -5.58
C GLU A 73 -0.07 3.40 -7.08
N ALA A 74 -0.72 2.29 -7.42
CA ALA A 74 -0.87 1.81 -8.78
C ALA A 74 -2.07 2.47 -9.47
N ALA A 75 -3.15 2.74 -8.73
CA ALA A 75 -4.33 3.42 -9.23
C ALA A 75 -5.14 4.06 -8.10
N VAL A 76 -5.81 5.17 -8.44
CA VAL A 76 -6.93 5.74 -7.67
C VAL A 76 -8.18 5.63 -8.53
N VAL A 77 -9.11 4.79 -8.11
CA VAL A 77 -10.35 4.49 -8.82
C VAL A 77 -11.49 5.24 -8.15
N VAL A 78 -12.07 6.17 -8.89
CA VAL A 78 -13.18 7.03 -8.44
C VAL A 78 -14.49 6.47 -9.02
N GLU A 79 -15.56 6.47 -8.23
CA GLU A 79 -16.89 6.04 -8.68
C GLU A 79 -16.91 4.66 -9.38
N SER A 80 -16.11 3.72 -8.88
CA SER A 80 -16.01 2.38 -9.49
C SER A 80 -17.38 1.68 -9.52
N PRO A 81 -17.74 0.98 -10.61
CA PRO A 81 -18.88 0.05 -10.61
C PRO A 81 -18.78 -1.00 -9.48
N LEU A 82 -17.57 -1.29 -9.01
CA LEU A 82 -17.29 -2.23 -7.91
C LEU A 82 -17.63 -1.68 -6.54
N THR A 83 -17.79 -0.36 -6.39
CA THR A 83 -17.96 0.32 -5.09
C THR A 83 -19.02 -0.34 -4.23
N ARG A 84 -20.20 -0.63 -4.80
CA ARG A 84 -21.29 -1.28 -4.05
C ARG A 84 -20.91 -2.69 -3.55
N SER A 85 -20.18 -3.46 -4.34
CA SER A 85 -19.73 -4.81 -3.98
C SER A 85 -18.72 -4.76 -2.83
N LEU A 86 -17.75 -3.85 -2.92
CA LEU A 86 -16.71 -3.62 -1.92
C LEU A 86 -17.30 -3.08 -0.60
N GLU A 87 -18.21 -2.11 -0.67
CA GLU A 87 -18.92 -1.56 0.48
C GLU A 87 -19.76 -2.63 1.21
N ASN A 88 -20.46 -3.49 0.46
CA ASN A 88 -21.20 -4.60 1.04
C ASN A 88 -20.26 -5.63 1.69
N HIS A 89 -19.09 -5.87 1.10
CA HIS A 89 -18.09 -6.76 1.67
C HIS A 89 -17.52 -6.19 2.97
N ALA A 90 -17.15 -4.91 2.99
CA ALA A 90 -16.66 -4.24 4.19
C ALA A 90 -17.69 -4.27 5.32
N GLN A 91 -18.96 -4.02 5.00
CA GLN A 91 -20.07 -4.09 5.94
C GLN A 91 -20.26 -5.49 6.54
N ARG A 92 -20.06 -6.56 5.74
CA ARG A 92 -20.14 -7.95 6.22
C ARG A 92 -18.99 -8.27 7.16
N LEU A 93 -17.76 -7.95 6.76
CA LEU A 93 -16.56 -8.13 7.59
C LEU A 93 -16.70 -7.42 8.93
N TRP A 94 -17.08 -6.14 8.92
CA TRP A 94 -17.25 -5.37 10.15
C TRP A 94 -18.34 -5.93 11.09
N ARG A 95 -19.46 -6.45 10.54
CA ARG A 95 -20.52 -7.09 11.36
C ARG A 95 -20.09 -8.40 12.00
N GLN A 96 -19.08 -9.04 11.43
CA GLN A 96 -18.50 -10.28 11.93
C GLN A 96 -17.23 -10.05 12.75
N ALA A 97 -16.68 -8.83 12.76
CA ALA A 97 -15.54 -8.45 13.59
C ALA A 97 -15.85 -8.75 15.07
N GLY A 98 -14.96 -9.53 15.71
CA GLY A 98 -15.14 -10.02 17.09
C GLY A 98 -15.99 -11.29 17.24
N ARG A 99 -16.52 -11.86 16.15
CA ARG A 99 -17.27 -13.13 16.13
C ARG A 99 -16.60 -14.24 15.33
N ILE A 100 -15.60 -13.90 14.51
CA ILE A 100 -14.78 -14.87 13.76
C ILE A 100 -13.68 -15.36 14.72
N SER A 101 -13.65 -16.66 14.97
CA SER A 101 -12.61 -17.27 15.81
C SER A 101 -11.26 -17.26 15.07
N ALA A 102 -10.16 -17.23 15.80
CA ALA A 102 -8.84 -17.38 15.20
C ALA A 102 -8.79 -18.69 14.38
N GLY A 103 -8.55 -18.59 13.07
CA GLY A 103 -8.49 -19.73 12.14
C GLY A 103 -9.75 -19.99 11.31
N GLU A 104 -10.85 -19.24 11.51
CA GLU A 104 -12.00 -19.27 10.60
C GLU A 104 -11.76 -18.33 9.41
N THR A 105 -11.99 -18.84 8.19
CA THR A 105 -11.96 -18.02 6.98
C THR A 105 -13.12 -17.03 7.02
N GLY A 106 -12.79 -15.74 6.96
CA GLY A 106 -13.78 -14.68 6.88
C GLY A 106 -14.71 -14.83 5.67
N PRO A 107 -15.74 -13.98 5.56
CA PRO A 107 -16.60 -13.97 4.38
C PRO A 107 -15.73 -13.82 3.13
N ARG A 108 -15.97 -14.67 2.14
CA ARG A 108 -15.21 -14.68 0.88
C ARG A 108 -15.21 -13.27 0.25
N ALA A 109 -14.03 -12.86 -0.21
CA ALA A 109 -13.85 -11.63 -0.97
C ALA A 109 -14.72 -11.65 -2.25
N PRO A 110 -15.20 -10.48 -2.72
CA PRO A 110 -15.85 -10.35 -4.03
C PRO A 110 -14.93 -10.86 -5.14
N ARG A 111 -15.50 -11.47 -6.19
CA ARG A 111 -14.74 -12.00 -7.33
C ARG A 111 -13.89 -10.92 -7.99
N GLU A 112 -14.44 -9.72 -7.99
CA GLU A 112 -13.86 -8.54 -8.59
C GLU A 112 -12.49 -8.22 -7.96
N LEU A 113 -12.28 -8.44 -6.65
CA LEU A 113 -10.95 -8.29 -6.05
C LEU A 113 -9.95 -9.35 -6.54
N HIS A 114 -10.41 -10.57 -6.84
CA HIS A 114 -9.52 -11.61 -7.37
C HIS A 114 -9.09 -11.30 -8.80
N ASP A 115 -9.94 -10.65 -9.60
CA ASP A 115 -9.72 -10.31 -11.00
C ASP A 115 -8.88 -9.01 -11.18
N GLU A 116 -8.80 -8.16 -10.17
CA GLU A 116 -8.03 -6.90 -10.22
C GLU A 116 -6.52 -7.11 -10.03
N GLU A 117 -5.71 -6.41 -10.83
CA GLU A 117 -4.24 -6.43 -10.75
C GLU A 117 -3.72 -5.54 -9.60
N GLY A 118 -3.80 -6.06 -8.37
CA GLY A 118 -3.34 -5.39 -7.16
C GLY A 118 -3.06 -6.35 -5.99
N ASP A 119 -2.19 -5.90 -5.09
CA ASP A 119 -1.80 -6.61 -3.88
C ASP A 119 -2.51 -6.08 -2.64
N ILE A 120 -2.72 -4.76 -2.57
CA ILE A 120 -3.42 -4.10 -1.47
C ILE A 120 -4.53 -3.23 -2.04
N PHE A 121 -5.76 -3.52 -1.65
CA PHE A 121 -6.96 -2.82 -2.07
C PHE A 121 -7.47 -1.95 -0.93
N ILE A 122 -7.34 -0.63 -1.05
CA ILE A 122 -7.82 0.32 -0.03
C ILE A 122 -9.18 0.85 -0.47
N LEU A 123 -10.23 0.56 0.30
CA LEU A 123 -11.54 1.18 0.15
C LEU A 123 -11.68 2.35 1.14
N LEU A 124 -11.79 3.57 0.63
CA LEU A 124 -12.21 4.74 1.40
C LEU A 124 -13.74 4.72 1.58
N SER A 125 -14.21 3.82 2.44
CA SER A 125 -15.62 3.50 2.60
C SER A 125 -16.44 4.70 3.05
N GLN A 126 -17.61 4.90 2.47
CA GLN A 126 -18.57 5.93 2.91
C GLN A 126 -19.31 5.53 4.19
N GLN A 127 -19.16 4.29 4.66
CA GLN A 127 -19.83 3.77 5.84
C GLN A 127 -19.12 4.14 7.13
N HIS A 128 -19.91 4.27 8.21
CA HIS A 128 -19.40 4.37 9.57
C HIS A 128 -18.99 2.99 10.10
N LEU A 129 -17.78 2.57 9.73
CA LEU A 129 -17.16 1.33 10.21
C LEU A 129 -15.85 1.63 10.96
N MET A 130 -15.44 0.71 11.83
CA MET A 130 -14.08 0.71 12.35
C MET A 130 -13.17 0.27 11.21
N SER A 131 -12.10 1.01 10.94
CA SER A 131 -11.13 0.61 9.92
C SER A 131 -10.52 -0.75 10.23
N PHE A 132 -10.14 -1.49 9.20
CA PHE A 132 -9.51 -2.80 9.32
C PHE A 132 -8.73 -3.15 8.04
N ALA A 133 -7.80 -4.08 8.17
CA ALA A 133 -7.23 -4.86 7.07
C ALA A 133 -7.66 -6.33 7.18
N TRP A 134 -7.96 -6.97 6.06
CA TRP A 134 -8.36 -8.36 5.98
C TRP A 134 -7.72 -9.05 4.77
N PRO A 135 -7.23 -10.30 4.89
CA PRO A 135 -6.68 -11.03 3.75
C PRO A 135 -7.77 -11.32 2.71
N VAL A 136 -7.45 -11.14 1.42
CA VAL A 136 -8.37 -11.43 0.31
C VAL A 136 -8.49 -12.94 0.08
N ASP A 137 -7.36 -13.64 0.19
CA ASP A 137 -7.22 -15.09 0.06
C ASP A 137 -5.94 -15.53 0.81
N GLU A 138 -5.49 -16.77 0.59
CA GLU A 138 -4.27 -17.32 1.21
C GLU A 138 -2.97 -16.72 0.63
N THR A 139 -3.06 -15.87 -0.40
CA THR A 139 -1.91 -15.11 -0.89
C THR A 139 -1.70 -13.88 -0.01
N GLU A 140 -0.56 -13.19 -0.16
CA GLU A 140 -0.26 -11.98 0.59
C GLU A 140 -1.10 -10.75 0.15
N ARG A 141 -2.31 -10.94 -0.37
CA ARG A 141 -3.20 -9.87 -0.85
C ARG A 141 -4.16 -9.41 0.25
N TYR A 142 -4.36 -8.10 0.35
CA TYR A 142 -5.14 -7.51 1.44
C TYR A 142 -6.23 -6.55 0.95
N PHE A 143 -7.38 -6.62 1.60
CA PHE A 143 -8.45 -5.65 1.51
C PHE A 143 -8.45 -4.79 2.79
N VAL A 144 -8.26 -3.48 2.62
CA VAL A 144 -8.21 -2.49 3.69
C VAL A 144 -9.42 -1.58 3.56
N ALA A 145 -10.26 -1.51 4.59
CA ALA A 145 -11.39 -0.59 4.61
C ALA A 145 -11.13 0.55 5.59
N ILE A 146 -11.20 1.78 5.11
CA ILE A 146 -11.06 3.00 5.92
C ILE A 146 -12.43 3.65 6.04
N GLY A 147 -13.06 3.53 7.20
CA GLY A 147 -14.42 4.03 7.45
C GLY A 147 -14.49 5.55 7.67
N THR A 148 -15.67 6.12 7.48
CA THR A 148 -15.96 7.51 7.90
C THR A 148 -16.11 7.58 9.42
N ARG A 149 -15.77 8.73 9.99
CA ARG A 149 -15.86 8.97 11.44
C ARG A 149 -16.94 10.00 11.71
N SER A 150 -17.72 9.81 12.77
CA SER A 150 -18.58 10.89 13.26
C SER A 150 -17.74 11.99 13.90
N GLU A 151 -18.22 13.23 13.87
CA GLU A 151 -17.51 14.40 14.41
C GLU A 151 -17.09 14.21 15.88
N ASP A 152 -17.96 13.60 16.70
CA ASP A 152 -17.66 13.30 18.10
C ASP A 152 -16.49 12.31 18.25
N ARG A 153 -16.38 11.34 17.33
CA ARG A 153 -15.25 10.41 17.32
C ARG A 153 -13.98 11.08 16.85
N VAL A 154 -14.04 12.04 15.91
CA VAL A 154 -12.87 12.77 15.41
C VAL A 154 -12.13 13.52 16.53
N LYS A 155 -12.85 14.11 17.50
CA LYS A 155 -12.22 14.84 18.61
C LYS A 155 -11.45 13.94 19.59
N GLN A 156 -11.78 12.64 19.64
CA GLN A 156 -11.21 11.66 20.57
C GLN A 156 -10.32 10.62 19.88
N ALA A 157 -10.12 10.82 18.59
CA ALA A 157 -9.59 9.86 17.67
C ALA A 157 -8.07 9.92 17.53
N VAL A 158 -7.48 8.75 17.29
CA VAL A 158 -6.15 8.65 16.65
C VAL A 158 -6.21 9.33 15.28
N PRO A 159 -5.25 10.20 14.92
CA PRO A 159 -5.21 10.86 13.61
C PRO A 159 -5.33 9.88 12.43
N MET A 160 -5.96 10.31 11.32
CA MET A 160 -6.31 9.41 10.21
C MET A 160 -5.09 8.75 9.56
N HIS A 161 -3.98 9.47 9.38
CA HIS A 161 -2.73 8.90 8.83
C HIS A 161 -2.18 7.76 9.70
N ASN A 162 -2.33 7.83 11.03
CA ASN A 162 -1.93 6.75 11.93
C ASN A 162 -2.88 5.55 11.86
N VAL A 163 -4.18 5.78 11.68
CA VAL A 163 -5.15 4.69 11.44
C VAL A 163 -4.82 3.98 10.14
N ILE A 164 -4.58 4.70 9.04
CA ILE A 164 -4.25 4.09 7.75
C ILE A 164 -2.90 3.38 7.81
N ALA A 165 -1.89 3.97 8.46
CA ALA A 165 -0.59 3.32 8.65
C ALA A 165 -0.70 2.04 9.50
N HIS A 166 -1.57 2.01 10.52
CA HIS A 166 -1.87 0.81 11.29
C HIS A 166 -2.44 -0.31 10.42
N GLU A 167 -3.47 -0.02 9.62
CA GLU A 167 -4.07 -1.03 8.74
C GLU A 167 -3.11 -1.52 7.66
N LEU A 168 -2.27 -0.62 7.12
CA LEU A 168 -1.19 -1.02 6.21
C LEU A 168 -0.13 -1.89 6.91
N GLY A 169 0.10 -1.71 8.21
CA GLY A 169 0.94 -2.59 9.01
C GLY A 169 0.42 -4.03 9.02
N HIS A 170 -0.89 -4.21 9.17
CA HIS A 170 -1.52 -5.53 9.02
C HIS A 170 -1.35 -6.11 7.61
N ALA A 171 -1.47 -5.28 6.57
CA ALA A 171 -1.24 -5.70 5.19
C ALA A 171 0.24 -6.05 4.88
N LEU A 172 1.17 -5.63 5.77
CA LEU A 172 2.59 -6.00 5.78
C LEU A 172 2.89 -7.13 6.77
N GLY A 173 1.87 -7.81 7.29
CA GLY A 173 2.03 -8.99 8.15
C GLY A 173 2.31 -8.70 9.63
N LEU A 174 2.16 -7.44 10.08
CA LEU A 174 2.22 -7.10 11.49
C LEU A 174 0.92 -7.45 12.22
N THR A 175 1.04 -7.74 13.51
CA THR A 175 -0.08 -8.03 14.41
C THR A 175 -0.13 -7.01 15.54
N HIS A 176 -1.25 -6.98 16.25
CA HIS A 176 -1.37 -6.08 17.39
C HIS A 176 -0.34 -6.37 18.48
N ASN A 177 0.12 -5.32 19.13
CA ASN A 177 0.89 -5.39 20.37
C ASN A 177 0.21 -4.60 21.49
N ASN A 178 0.61 -4.84 22.74
CA ASN A 178 -0.01 -4.24 23.92
C ASN A 178 0.57 -2.87 24.31
N GLN A 179 1.41 -2.25 23.46
CA GLN A 179 1.99 -0.94 23.74
C GLN A 179 1.00 0.15 23.33
N PRO A 180 0.37 0.85 24.29
CA PRO A 180 -0.85 1.64 24.04
C PRO A 180 -0.65 2.90 23.19
N ALA A 181 0.60 3.29 22.94
CA ALA A 181 1.00 4.44 22.12
C ALA A 181 1.96 4.04 20.98
N ALA A 182 2.04 2.75 20.63
CA ALA A 182 2.73 2.28 19.44
C ALA A 182 1.78 2.25 18.23
N LEU A 183 2.33 2.17 17.02
CA LEU A 183 1.53 2.14 15.79
C LEU A 183 0.57 0.96 15.78
N MET A 184 1.04 -0.25 16.09
CA MET A 184 0.24 -1.50 16.08
C MET A 184 -0.49 -1.79 17.40
N CYS A 185 -0.89 -0.77 18.15
CA CYS A 185 -1.51 -0.95 19.48
C CYS A 185 -2.84 -1.72 19.44
N SER A 186 -3.08 -2.57 20.44
CA SER A 186 -4.42 -3.02 20.84
C SER A 186 -4.43 -3.49 22.31
N PRO A 187 -5.21 -2.85 23.21
CA PRO A 187 -6.00 -1.65 22.98
C PRO A 187 -5.13 -0.38 22.87
N CYS A 188 -5.47 0.52 21.95
CA CYS A 188 -4.86 1.84 21.84
C CYS A 188 -5.38 2.81 22.91
N ARG A 189 -4.52 3.73 23.39
CA ARG A 189 -4.92 4.81 24.30
C ARG A 189 -4.79 6.16 23.62
N SER A 190 -5.91 6.68 23.11
CA SER A 190 -5.95 7.95 22.37
C SER A 190 -5.39 9.14 23.17
N ALA A 191 -5.52 9.14 24.50
CA ALA A 191 -4.94 10.18 25.36
C ALA A 191 -3.40 10.24 25.24
N LEU A 192 -2.72 9.09 25.28
CA LEU A 192 -1.26 9.02 25.14
C LEU A 192 -0.80 9.37 23.72
N ILE A 193 -1.59 8.97 22.72
CA ILE A 193 -1.32 9.25 21.31
C ILE A 193 -1.39 10.75 21.01
N LYS A 194 -2.32 11.48 21.65
CA LYS A 194 -2.45 12.94 21.48
C LYS A 194 -1.22 13.72 21.94
N GLU A 195 -0.47 13.17 22.88
CA GLU A 195 0.75 13.77 23.43
C GLU A 195 2.00 13.41 22.60
N TYR A 196 1.87 12.55 21.60
CA TYR A 196 3.00 12.07 20.83
C TYR A 196 3.52 13.16 19.87
N PRO A 197 4.82 13.52 19.92
CA PRO A 197 5.34 14.71 19.26
C PRO A 197 5.60 14.52 17.75
N HIS A 198 5.67 13.27 17.27
CA HIS A 198 5.91 13.00 15.85
C HIS A 198 4.60 12.67 15.13
N ARG A 199 4.59 12.86 13.81
CA ARG A 199 3.41 12.63 12.97
C ARG A 199 2.92 11.17 13.09
N PHE A 200 3.81 10.20 12.87
CA PHE A 200 3.49 8.78 12.94
C PHE A 200 3.87 8.17 14.27
N LEU A 201 2.99 7.34 14.83
CA LEU A 201 3.28 6.55 16.04
C LEU A 201 4.46 5.60 15.80
N PRO A 202 5.24 5.30 16.86
CA PRO A 202 6.45 4.50 16.71
C PRO A 202 6.10 3.02 16.54
N LEU A 203 6.95 2.32 15.79
CA LEU A 203 7.01 0.86 15.82
C LEU A 203 7.77 0.38 17.05
N THR A 204 7.38 -0.79 17.57
CA THR A 204 8.06 -1.47 18.66
C THR A 204 9.21 -2.34 18.13
N ALA A 205 10.09 -2.79 19.03
CA ALA A 205 11.13 -3.76 18.68
C ALA A 205 10.54 -5.08 18.12
N LEU A 206 9.35 -5.50 18.57
CA LEU A 206 8.67 -6.68 18.04
C LEU A 206 8.17 -6.45 16.61
N ASP A 207 7.64 -5.26 16.32
CA ASP A 207 7.21 -4.91 14.97
C ASP A 207 8.40 -4.92 14.00
N TYR A 208 9.53 -4.32 14.40
CA TYR A 208 10.76 -4.34 13.61
C TYR A 208 11.30 -5.75 13.38
N ALA A 209 11.34 -6.59 14.42
CA ALA A 209 11.79 -7.96 14.32
C ALA A 209 10.90 -8.78 13.37
N ARG A 210 9.58 -8.57 13.41
CA ARG A 210 8.65 -9.25 12.51
C ARG A 210 8.83 -8.84 11.05
N LEU A 211 9.04 -7.57 10.76
CA LEU A 211 9.32 -7.11 9.39
C LEU A 211 10.61 -7.72 8.85
N GLN A 212 11.66 -7.81 9.68
CA GLN A 212 12.91 -8.48 9.33
C GLN A 212 12.71 -9.99 9.08
N GLU A 213 11.93 -10.67 9.92
CA GLU A 213 11.62 -12.09 9.72
C GLU A 213 10.89 -12.32 8.38
N LEU A 214 9.95 -11.45 8.02
CA LEU A 214 9.16 -11.57 6.80
C LEU A 214 9.94 -11.21 5.54
N TYR A 215 10.80 -10.19 5.61
CA TYR A 215 11.32 -9.51 4.43
C TYR A 215 12.84 -9.32 4.41
N GLY A 216 13.55 -9.71 5.46
CA GLY A 216 14.98 -9.45 5.64
C GLY A 216 15.89 -10.32 4.76
N GLY A 217 15.34 -11.33 4.07
CA GLY A 217 16.11 -12.31 3.33
C GLY A 217 17.05 -13.14 4.22
N PRO A 218 17.69 -14.19 3.68
CA PRO A 218 18.89 -14.78 4.28
C PRO A 218 20.11 -13.87 4.19
#